data_AF-A0A162WQ25-F1
#
_entry.id   AF-A0A162WQ25-F1
#
_cell.length_a   1.000
_cell.length_b   1.000
_cell.length_c   1.000
_cell.angle_alpha   90.00
_cell.angle_beta   90.00
_cell.angle_gamma   90.00
#
_symmetry.space_group_name_H-M   'P 1'
#
loop_
_entity.id
_entity.type
_entity.pdbx_description
1 polymer ?
#
loop_
_entity_poly.entity_id
_entity_poly.type
_entity_poly.pdbx_seq_one_letter_code
_entity_poly.pdbx_strand_id
1 'polypeptide(L)'
;MLEVKYPFLFQFLTGYFSSADLDNLNDQEVVKSFFSENPFDIINQTQKELNIIIEDTSILAEIGIEANKYFRDDDETISWVKSIAQSFTNELS
;
A
#
# COMPACT_ATOMS: atom_id res chain seq x y z
N MET A 1 3.96 8.91 -11.90
CA MET A 1 2.84 8.04 -12.28
C MET A 1 3.04 6.67 -11.66
N LEU A 2 2.47 6.52 -10.48
CA LEU A 2 2.44 5.33 -9.63
C LEU A 2 1.90 4.13 -10.42
N GLU A 3 0.79 4.32 -11.15
CA GLU A 3 0.17 3.29 -12.01
C GLU A 3 1.15 2.67 -13.02
N VAL A 4 2.07 3.45 -13.59
CA VAL A 4 2.99 2.97 -14.62
C VAL A 4 4.25 2.35 -14.02
N LYS A 5 4.78 2.94 -12.93
CA LYS A 5 6.03 2.47 -12.29
C LYS A 5 5.79 1.29 -11.33
N TYR A 6 4.65 1.27 -10.66
CA TYR A 6 4.31 0.37 -9.57
C TYR A 6 2.83 -0.09 -9.69
N PRO A 7 2.48 -0.79 -10.78
CA PRO A 7 1.09 -1.14 -11.08
C PRO A 7 0.40 -2.01 -10.02
N PHE A 8 1.13 -2.92 -9.36
CA PHE A 8 0.54 -3.80 -8.35
C PHE A 8 0.23 -3.05 -7.05
N LEU A 9 1.11 -2.12 -6.69
CA LEU A 9 0.92 -1.23 -5.56
C LEU A 9 -0.18 -0.21 -5.84
N PHE A 10 -0.25 0.35 -7.05
CA PHE A 10 -1.36 1.20 -7.46
C PHE A 10 -2.72 0.50 -7.30
N GLN A 11 -2.85 -0.74 -7.80
CA GLN A 11 -4.08 -1.52 -7.65
C GLN A 11 -4.42 -1.82 -6.19
N PHE A 12 -3.41 -2.12 -5.37
CA PHE A 12 -3.61 -2.32 -3.95
C PHE A 12 -4.12 -1.04 -3.25
N LEU A 13 -3.50 0.12 -3.48
CA LEU A 13 -3.89 1.37 -2.83
C LEU A 13 -5.30 1.80 -3.25
N THR A 14 -5.55 1.85 -4.56
CA THR A 14 -6.85 2.27 -5.12
C THR A 14 -7.97 1.28 -4.88
N GLY A 15 -7.67 -0.02 -4.78
CA GLY A 15 -8.68 -1.06 -4.62
C GLY A 15 -9.06 -1.34 -3.17
N TYR A 16 -8.11 -1.21 -2.25
CA TYR A 16 -8.28 -1.67 -0.86
C TYR A 16 -8.26 -0.53 0.16
N PHE A 17 -7.42 0.50 -0.04
CA PHE A 17 -7.38 1.64 0.89
C PHE A 17 -8.45 2.68 0.59
N SER A 18 -8.78 2.92 -0.68
CA SER A 18 -9.83 3.87 -1.04
C SER A 18 -11.21 3.51 -0.46
N SER A 19 -11.48 2.22 -0.25
CA SER A 19 -12.72 1.68 0.32
C SER A 19 -12.64 1.39 1.82
N ALA A 20 -11.46 1.43 2.43
CA ALA A 20 -11.25 1.03 3.83
C ALA A 20 -12.13 1.81 4.82
N ASP A 21 -12.37 3.10 4.55
CA ASP A 21 -13.26 3.95 5.36
C ASP A 21 -14.74 3.51 5.30
N LEU A 22 -15.19 2.96 4.17
CA LEU A 22 -16.56 2.45 4.02
C LEU A 22 -16.76 1.14 4.80
N ASP A 23 -15.71 0.32 4.82
CA ASP A 23 -15.71 -0.98 5.49
C ASP A 23 -15.26 -0.90 6.96
N ASN A 24 -14.90 0.30 7.44
CA ASN A 24 -14.38 0.59 8.77
C ASN A 24 -13.19 -0.31 9.14
N LEU A 25 -12.31 -0.56 8.17
CA LEU A 25 -11.11 -1.38 8.31
C LEU A 25 -9.91 -0.51 8.71
N ASN A 26 -9.09 -1.03 9.62
CA ASN A 26 -7.76 -0.47 9.85
C ASN A 26 -6.73 -1.03 8.87
N ASP A 27 -5.57 -0.38 8.79
CA ASP A 27 -4.50 -0.73 7.84
C ASP A 27 -4.10 -2.23 7.87
N GLN A 28 -4.11 -2.89 9.03
CA GLN A 28 -3.79 -4.32 9.12
C GLN A 28 -4.92 -5.20 8.57
N GLU A 29 -6.17 -4.80 8.79
CA GLU A 29 -7.34 -5.52 8.27
C GLU A 29 -7.43 -5.39 6.74
N VAL A 30 -7.05 -4.23 6.19
CA VAL A 30 -6.92 -4.01 4.75
C VAL A 30 -5.88 -4.98 4.15
N VAL A 31 -4.70 -5.09 4.78
CA VAL A 31 -3.66 -6.04 4.34
C VAL A 31 -4.17 -7.48 4.41
N LYS A 32 -4.90 -7.86 5.46
CA LYS A 32 -5.47 -9.21 5.59
C LYS A 32 -6.52 -9.51 4.52
N SER A 33 -7.42 -8.57 4.22
CA SER A 33 -8.39 -8.71 3.14
C SER A 33 -7.67 -8.90 1.81
N PHE A 34 -6.66 -8.07 1.52
CA PHE A 34 -5.83 -8.21 0.33
C PHE A 34 -5.19 -9.60 0.20
N PHE A 35 -4.62 -10.13 1.28
CA PHE A 35 -4.03 -11.48 1.30
C PHE A 35 -5.07 -12.59 1.09
N SER A 36 -6.29 -12.42 1.61
CA SER A 36 -7.35 -13.41 1.49
C SER A 36 -7.98 -13.49 0.10
N GLU A 37 -7.90 -12.40 -0.66
CA GLU A 37 -8.59 -12.25 -1.95
C GLU A 37 -7.66 -12.39 -3.16
N ASN A 38 -6.34 -12.26 -2.96
CA ASN A 38 -5.38 -12.25 -4.05
C ASN A 38 -4.45 -13.46 -4.02
N PRO A 39 -4.03 -13.96 -5.20
CA PRO A 39 -3.05 -15.04 -5.26
C PRO A 39 -1.66 -14.58 -4.84
N PHE A 40 -0.83 -15.53 -4.43
CA PHE A 40 0.50 -15.28 -3.87
C PHE A 40 1.44 -14.50 -4.80
N ASP A 41 1.33 -14.68 -6.12
CA ASP A 41 2.12 -13.93 -7.09
C ASP A 41 1.81 -12.44 -7.06
N ILE A 42 0.53 -12.05 -6.97
CA ILE A 42 0.11 -10.66 -6.81
C ILE A 42 0.64 -10.07 -5.51
N ILE A 43 0.45 -10.78 -4.39
CA ILE A 43 0.95 -10.37 -3.07
C ILE A 43 2.46 -10.13 -3.10
N ASN A 44 3.21 -11.05 -3.70
CA ASN A 44 4.66 -10.96 -3.80
C ASN A 44 5.12 -9.79 -4.70
N GLN A 45 4.41 -9.49 -5.79
CA GLN A 45 4.73 -8.31 -6.61
C GLN A 45 4.43 -7.01 -5.87
N THR A 46 3.26 -6.90 -5.23
CA THR A 46 2.92 -5.73 -4.42
C THR A 46 3.95 -5.49 -3.31
N GLN A 47 4.40 -6.56 -2.62
CA GLN A 47 5.43 -6.44 -1.59
C GLN A 47 6.77 -5.93 -2.15
N LYS A 48 7.18 -6.41 -3.34
CA LYS A 48 8.41 -5.92 -4.00
C LYS A 48 8.33 -4.44 -4.33
N GLU A 49 7.21 -4.01 -4.91
CA GLU A 49 6.99 -2.60 -5.24
C GLU A 49 6.98 -1.73 -3.98
N LEU A 50 6.30 -2.19 -2.92
CA LEU A 50 6.24 -1.52 -1.62
C LEU A 50 7.60 -1.39 -0.94
N ASN A 51 8.53 -2.32 -1.17
CA ASN A 51 9.90 -2.21 -0.65
C ASN A 51 10.78 -1.25 -1.46
N ILE A 52 10.50 -1.09 -2.76
CA ILE A 52 11.25 -0.18 -3.65
C ILE A 52 10.79 1.26 -3.45
N ILE A 53 9.47 1.46 -3.27
CA ILE A 53 8.83 2.78 -3.25
C ILE A 53 9.30 3.68 -2.10
N ILE A 54 9.77 3.08 -1.00
CA ILE A 54 10.28 3.79 0.19
C ILE A 54 11.47 4.70 -0.17
N GLU A 55 12.19 4.37 -1.24
CA GLU A 55 13.35 5.12 -1.71
C GLU A 55 13.03 6.05 -2.90
N ASP A 56 11.81 6.02 -3.47
CA ASP A 56 11.38 6.89 -4.57
C ASP A 56 10.52 8.05 -4.05
N THR A 57 11.16 9.16 -3.69
CA THR A 57 10.46 10.36 -3.21
C THR A 57 9.59 11.03 -4.27
N SER A 58 9.81 10.75 -5.56
CA SER A 58 9.10 11.42 -6.66
C SER A 58 7.62 11.02 -6.78
N ILE A 59 7.21 9.96 -6.08
CA ILE A 59 5.87 9.38 -6.19
C ILE A 59 5.11 9.38 -4.85
N LEU A 60 5.73 9.81 -3.74
CA LEU A 60 5.10 9.83 -2.40
C LEU A 60 3.78 10.61 -2.37
N ALA A 61 3.73 11.75 -3.06
CA ALA A 61 2.51 12.54 -3.18
C ALA A 61 1.36 11.76 -3.85
N GLU A 62 1.66 10.88 -4.80
CA GLU A 62 0.66 10.05 -5.47
C GLU A 62 0.10 8.98 -4.52
N ILE A 63 0.91 8.44 -3.59
CA ILE A 63 0.48 7.39 -2.63
C ILE A 63 -0.74 7.85 -1.82
N GLY A 64 -0.70 9.06 -1.26
CA GLY A 64 -1.81 9.59 -0.47
C GLY A 64 -3.07 9.80 -1.29
N ILE A 65 -2.93 10.27 -2.53
CA ILE A 65 -4.06 10.46 -3.45
C ILE A 65 -4.72 9.11 -3.76
N GLU A 66 -3.92 8.12 -4.18
CA GLU A 66 -4.44 6.82 -4.60
C GLU A 66 -4.99 5.99 -3.43
N ALA A 67 -4.44 6.16 -2.22
CA ALA A 67 -4.95 5.53 -1.00
C ALA A 67 -6.14 6.27 -0.39
N ASN A 68 -6.55 7.41 -0.94
CA ASN A 68 -7.52 8.34 -0.33
C ASN A 68 -7.15 8.72 1.12
N LYS A 69 -5.85 8.95 1.38
CA LYS A 69 -5.30 9.21 2.72
C LYS A 69 -4.51 10.52 2.72
N TYR A 70 -4.82 11.38 3.69
CA TYR A 70 -4.08 12.63 3.88
C TYR A 70 -2.81 12.39 4.72
N PHE A 71 -1.68 12.90 4.23
CA PHE A 71 -0.41 12.97 4.95
C PHE A 71 0.03 14.43 5.05
N ARG A 72 0.62 14.82 6.19
CA ARG A 72 1.13 16.17 6.41
C ARG A 72 2.39 16.45 5.60
N ASP A 73 3.25 15.44 5.47
CA ASP A 73 4.55 15.52 4.82
C ASP A 73 5.00 14.15 4.30
N ASP A 74 6.14 14.14 3.61
CA ASP A 74 6.74 12.94 3.03
C ASP A 74 7.15 11.94 4.14
N ASP A 75 7.53 12.41 5.33
CA ASP A 75 7.94 11.55 6.44
C ASP A 75 6.76 10.74 6.99
N GLU A 76 5.57 11.35 7.11
CA GLU A 76 4.33 10.64 7.45
C GLU A 76 3.98 9.59 6.38
N THR A 77 4.13 9.92 5.10
CA THR A 77 3.88 8.99 3.99
C THR A 77 4.84 7.80 4.06
N ILE A 78 6.14 8.04 4.22
CA ILE A 78 7.17 7.00 4.35
C ILE A 78 6.92 6.12 5.57
N SER A 79 6.58 6.73 6.71
CA SER A 79 6.30 6.00 7.95
C SER A 79 5.10 5.06 7.77
N TRP A 80 4.05 5.54 7.10
CA TRP A 80 2.89 4.73 6.79
C TRP A 80 3.22 3.57 5.84
N VAL A 81 3.91 3.84 4.72
CA VAL A 81 4.35 2.80 3.78
C VAL A 81 5.19 1.71 4.48
N LYS A 82 6.11 2.10 5.36
CA LYS A 82 6.90 1.15 6.17
C LYS A 82 6.03 0.30 7.08
N SER A 83 4.99 0.89 7.69
CA SER A 83 4.03 0.14 8.51
C SER A 83 3.28 -0.90 7.67
N ILE A 84 2.85 -0.55 6.46
CA ILE A 84 2.22 -1.52 5.54
C ILE A 84 3.20 -2.63 5.14
N ALA A 85 4.47 -2.30 4.86
CA ALA A 85 5.48 -3.30 4.50
C ALA A 85 5.77 -4.28 5.65
N GLN A 86 5.75 -3.77 6.88
CA GLN A 86 5.84 -4.61 8.06
C GLN A 86 4.63 -5.54 8.21
N SER A 87 3.41 -5.03 7.96
CA SER A 87 2.20 -5.86 7.95
C SER A 87 2.28 -7.00 6.93
N PHE A 88 2.74 -6.73 5.70
CA PHE A 88 2.99 -7.76 4.69
C PHE A 88 3.98 -8.82 5.17
N THR A 89 5.05 -8.40 5.84
CA THR A 89 6.06 -9.32 6.39
C THR A 89 5.47 -10.24 7.46
N ASN A 90 4.60 -9.70 8.31
CA ASN A 90 3.95 -10.47 9.38
C ASN A 90 2.93 -11.49 8.85
N GLU A 91 2.22 -11.18 7.76
CA GLU A 91 1.27 -12.12 7.14
C GLU A 91 1.95 -13.23 6.34
N LEU A 92 3.22 -13.05 5.96
CA LEU A 92 4.03 -14.05 5.23
C LEU A 92 4.86 -14.96 6.14
N SER A 93 5.02 -14.62 7.42
CA SER A 93 5.79 -15.37 8.41
C SER A 93 4.97 -16.45 9.10
#